data_AF-A0AA51DPQ5-F1
#
_entry.id   AF-A0AA51DPQ5-F1
#
_cell.length_a   1.000
_cell.length_b   1.000
_cell.length_c   1.000
_cell.angle_alpha   90.00
_cell.angle_beta   90.00
_cell.angle_gamma   90.00
#
_symmetry.space_group_name_H-M   'P 1'
#
loop_
_entity.id
_entity.type
_entity.pdbx_description
1 polymer ?
#
loop_
_entity_poly.entity_id
_entity_poly.type
_entity_poly.pdbx_seq_one_letter_code
_entity_poly.pdbx_strand_id
1 'polypeptide(L)'
;MFFNRLILFILIIASGIFASNFGGNVSYALFYMSLCIPVISLIYTYYVYIRFRIYQDIGQRVLVKGDLIPYSFTIANEDYITFRSVKVNFLHDKSTIWNAEELRKYCLLPGQTEKMETKLRCNYRGEYYVGANTVEIIDYLYLFRITYPIASKLKVTVLPRIVSIPRLGIAPVKKDVKISSYVRNAEQDTMDIDTRKYQTGDSIKQIHWKLSAKKNQLFSRSYSTNPKSEVIILMDLRQIQEDNLTTVIVEDQIIESVLAIANYCKDNKTDARVYYEQSGLKTEVIRGKTDFDLFYKRCVEIHFNSQVPIEEILGESKNYGAENSFYVLITHNLNFELYKSMLEVSENGSELSLLLIRDKVNSDEEEIVKSMKLAGITVKLVTREDDIGEVLNA
;
A
#
# COMPACT_ATOMS: atom_id res chain seq x y z
N MET A 1 -3.36 -37.42 15.26
CA MET A 1 -4.24 -37.94 14.19
C MET A 1 -3.77 -39.28 13.66
N PHE A 2 -2.57 -39.38 13.06
CA PHE A 2 -2.02 -40.65 12.55
C PHE A 2 -1.98 -41.76 13.60
N PHE A 3 -1.46 -41.45 14.80
CA PHE A 3 -1.40 -42.40 15.92
C PHE A 3 -2.78 -42.93 16.34
N ASN A 4 -3.79 -42.06 16.44
CA ASN A 4 -5.15 -42.45 16.84
C ASN A 4 -5.83 -43.34 15.79
N ARG A 5 -5.60 -43.06 14.50
CA ARG A 5 -6.08 -43.92 13.40
C ARG A 5 -5.42 -45.29 13.46
N LEU A 6 -4.12 -45.35 13.76
CA LEU A 6 -3.37 -46.59 13.91
C LEU A 6 -3.86 -47.41 15.12
N ILE A 7 -4.11 -46.76 16.26
CA ILE A 7 -4.71 -47.41 17.43
C ILE A 7 -6.07 -48.01 17.08
N LEU A 8 -6.95 -47.25 16.41
CA LEU A 8 -8.26 -47.74 16.01
C LEU A 8 -8.15 -48.93 15.05
N PHE A 9 -7.21 -48.87 14.10
CA PHE A 9 -6.99 -49.96 13.15
C PHE A 9 -6.51 -51.23 13.86
N ILE A 10 -5.56 -51.11 14.79
CA ILE A 10 -5.10 -52.23 15.63
C ILE A 10 -6.25 -52.76 16.49
N LEU A 11 -7.08 -51.88 17.07
CA LEU A 11 -8.24 -52.28 17.87
C LEU A 11 -9.27 -53.07 17.05
N ILE A 12 -9.54 -52.66 15.81
CA ILE A 12 -10.45 -53.37 14.89
C ILE A 12 -9.89 -54.76 14.55
N ILE A 13 -8.58 -54.86 14.25
CA ILE A 13 -7.93 -56.13 13.96
C ILE A 13 -7.94 -57.04 15.19
N ALA A 14 -7.55 -56.53 16.35
CA ALA A 14 -7.50 -57.30 17.60
C ALA A 14 -8.90 -57.80 18.00
N SER A 15 -9.92 -56.94 17.89
CA SER A 15 -11.31 -57.32 18.17
C SER A 15 -11.85 -58.34 17.15
N GLY A 16 -11.44 -58.26 15.88
CA GLY A 16 -11.78 -59.25 14.85
C GLY A 16 -11.15 -60.62 15.11
N ILE A 17 -9.87 -60.66 15.47
CA ILE A 17 -9.16 -61.89 15.87
C ILE A 17 -9.81 -62.50 17.12
N PHE A 18 -10.19 -61.67 18.09
CA PHE A 18 -10.87 -62.10 19.31
C PHE A 18 -12.25 -62.71 19.01
N ALA A 19 -13.05 -62.04 18.17
CA ALA A 19 -14.36 -62.53 17.73
C ALA A 19 -14.25 -63.87 16.98
N SER A 20 -13.22 -64.05 16.15
CA SER A 20 -13.00 -65.28 15.39
C SER A 20 -12.57 -66.47 16.25
N ASN A 21 -11.78 -66.25 17.31
CA ASN A 21 -11.23 -67.33 18.14
C ASN A 21 -12.17 -67.79 19.26
N PHE A 22 -12.84 -66.85 19.94
CA PHE A 22 -13.67 -67.15 21.11
C PHE A 22 -15.16 -67.27 20.79
N GLY A 23 -15.62 -66.66 19.69
CA GLY A 23 -17.04 -66.61 19.33
C GLY A 23 -17.92 -65.96 20.41
N GLY A 24 -19.23 -66.13 20.28
CA GLY A 24 -20.22 -65.67 21.27
C GLY A 24 -20.62 -64.19 21.16
N ASN A 25 -21.77 -63.87 21.75
CA ASN A 25 -22.42 -62.55 21.60
C ASN A 25 -21.53 -61.38 22.05
N VAL A 26 -20.75 -61.57 23.12
CA VAL A 26 -19.87 -60.52 23.68
C VAL A 26 -18.73 -60.17 22.72
N SER A 27 -18.09 -61.18 22.12
CA SER A 27 -16.96 -60.98 21.22
C SER A 27 -17.37 -60.29 19.92
N TYR A 28 -18.52 -60.68 19.35
CA TYR A 28 -19.09 -59.99 18.19
C TYR A 28 -19.56 -58.57 18.54
N ALA A 29 -20.13 -58.34 19.73
CA ALA A 29 -20.54 -57.01 20.17
C ALA A 29 -19.35 -56.04 20.23
N LEU A 30 -18.19 -56.47 20.78
CA LEU A 30 -16.98 -55.64 20.82
C LEU A 30 -16.45 -55.29 19.42
N PHE A 31 -16.50 -56.24 18.49
CA PHE A 31 -16.11 -56.01 17.10
C PHE A 31 -17.04 -55.03 16.39
N TYR A 32 -18.37 -55.18 16.53
CA TYR A 32 -19.30 -54.22 15.95
C TYR A 32 -19.17 -52.82 16.57
N MET A 33 -18.94 -52.72 17.87
CA MET A 33 -18.68 -51.44 18.54
C MET A 33 -17.42 -50.75 17.99
N SER A 34 -16.31 -51.49 17.80
CA SER A 34 -15.07 -50.93 17.26
C SER A 34 -15.27 -50.43 15.82
N LEU A 35 -16.11 -51.10 15.03
CA LEU A 35 -16.47 -50.70 13.67
C LEU A 35 -17.44 -49.52 13.62
N CYS A 36 -18.33 -49.36 14.61
CA CYS A 36 -19.26 -48.23 14.70
C CYS A 36 -18.57 -46.91 15.05
N ILE A 37 -17.48 -46.94 15.84
CA ILE A 37 -16.72 -45.74 16.26
C ILE A 37 -16.37 -44.79 15.09
N PRO A 38 -15.71 -45.23 13.99
CA PRO A 38 -15.38 -44.35 12.89
C PRO A 38 -16.62 -43.83 12.16
N VAL A 39 -17.69 -44.64 12.05
CA VAL A 39 -18.94 -44.22 11.42
C VAL A 39 -19.61 -43.10 12.23
N ILE A 40 -19.69 -43.26 13.55
CA ILE A 40 -20.24 -42.25 14.46
C ILE A 40 -19.39 -40.96 14.42
N SER A 41 -18.07 -41.09 14.42
CA SER A 41 -17.17 -39.93 14.32
C SER A 41 -17.33 -39.17 13.00
N LEU A 42 -17.52 -39.88 11.87
CA LEU A 42 -17.77 -39.27 10.57
C LEU A 42 -19.12 -38.54 10.56
N ILE A 43 -20.19 -39.19 11.03
CA ILE A 43 -21.53 -38.58 11.12
C ILE A 43 -21.48 -37.32 12.00
N TYR A 44 -20.80 -37.38 13.14
CA TYR A 44 -20.60 -36.22 14.00
C TYR A 44 -19.87 -35.09 13.27
N THR A 45 -18.75 -35.39 12.60
CA THR A 45 -17.95 -34.36 11.91
C THR A 45 -18.76 -33.70 10.78
N TYR A 46 -19.56 -34.49 10.06
CA TYR A 46 -20.46 -34.00 9.03
C TYR A 46 -21.62 -33.15 9.59
N TYR A 47 -22.17 -33.55 10.74
CA TYR A 47 -23.19 -32.76 11.45
C TYR A 47 -22.67 -31.37 11.82
N VAL A 48 -21.49 -31.30 12.45
CA VAL A 48 -20.87 -30.03 12.84
C VAL A 48 -20.55 -29.19 11.60
N TYR A 49 -20.11 -29.79 10.50
CA TYR A 49 -19.85 -29.10 9.24
C TYR A 49 -21.08 -28.34 8.71
N ILE A 50 -22.28 -28.94 8.75
CA ILE A 50 -23.51 -28.30 8.25
C ILE A 50 -23.98 -27.19 9.19
N ARG A 51 -23.79 -27.37 10.50
CA ARG A 51 -24.42 -26.57 11.53
C ARG A 51 -23.61 -25.39 12.03
N PHE A 52 -22.28 -25.50 11.98
CA PHE A 52 -21.41 -24.51 12.56
C PHE A 52 -21.57 -23.15 11.86
N ARG A 53 -21.69 -22.09 12.67
CA ARG A 53 -21.78 -20.71 12.21
C ARG A 53 -20.74 -19.85 12.94
N ILE A 54 -20.14 -18.93 12.19
CA ILE A 54 -19.21 -17.93 12.71
C ILE A 54 -19.71 -16.55 12.31
N TYR A 55 -19.77 -15.66 13.30
CA TYR A 55 -20.15 -14.28 13.12
C TYR A 55 -18.91 -13.41 13.26
N GLN A 56 -18.66 -12.55 12.27
CA GLN A 56 -17.53 -11.64 12.26
C GLN A 56 -18.08 -10.22 12.18
N ASP A 57 -17.55 -9.33 13.01
CA ASP A 57 -17.91 -7.93 12.98
C ASP A 57 -16.66 -7.05 12.96
N ILE A 58 -16.72 -6.06 12.09
CA ILE A 58 -15.72 -5.02 11.93
C ILE A 58 -16.45 -3.69 11.93
N GLY A 59 -16.12 -2.83 12.89
CA GLY A 59 -16.89 -1.61 13.14
C GLY A 59 -16.95 -0.65 11.94
N GLN A 60 -16.00 -0.75 11.02
CA GLN A 60 -15.95 0.06 9.80
C GLN A 60 -15.43 -0.76 8.61
N ARG A 61 -15.89 -0.43 7.40
CA ARG A 61 -15.47 -1.08 6.15
C ARG A 61 -14.39 -0.31 5.38
N VAL A 62 -14.23 0.98 5.69
CA VAL A 62 -13.15 1.82 5.16
C VAL A 62 -12.09 1.93 6.24
N LEU A 63 -10.89 1.47 5.93
CA LEU A 63 -9.75 1.37 6.85
C LEU A 63 -8.59 2.20 6.30
N VAL A 64 -7.64 2.58 7.14
CA VAL A 64 -6.37 3.18 6.68
C VAL A 64 -5.26 2.16 6.90
N LYS A 65 -4.33 2.07 5.94
CA LYS A 65 -3.13 1.23 6.04
C LYS A 65 -2.41 1.50 7.36
N GLY A 66 -2.05 0.43 8.07
CA GLY A 66 -1.28 0.51 9.31
C GLY A 66 -2.08 0.73 10.58
N ASP A 67 -3.35 1.15 10.50
CA ASP A 67 -4.18 1.38 11.68
C ASP A 67 -4.59 0.06 12.35
N LEU A 68 -4.64 0.08 13.68
CA LEU A 68 -5.12 -1.03 14.50
C LEU A 68 -6.62 -0.86 14.78
N ILE A 69 -7.43 -1.64 14.08
CA ILE A 69 -8.88 -1.54 14.13
C ILE A 69 -9.44 -2.67 15.01
N PRO A 70 -10.44 -2.40 15.87
CA PRO A 70 -11.09 -3.44 16.65
C PRO A 70 -11.77 -4.44 15.71
N TYR A 71 -11.41 -5.71 15.87
CA TYR A 71 -11.97 -6.83 15.12
C TYR A 71 -12.47 -7.87 16.13
N SER A 72 -13.75 -8.23 16.00
CA SER A 72 -14.34 -9.24 16.86
C SER A 72 -14.92 -10.37 16.03
N PHE A 73 -14.71 -11.60 16.48
CA PHE A 73 -15.39 -12.76 15.94
C PHE A 73 -16.04 -13.53 17.08
N THR A 74 -17.23 -14.02 16.79
CA THR A 74 -18.06 -14.78 17.71
C THR A 74 -18.28 -16.15 17.14
N ILE A 75 -17.87 -17.16 17.89
CA ILE A 75 -18.14 -18.56 17.56
C ILE A 75 -19.28 -19.02 18.47
N ALA A 76 -20.40 -19.41 17.87
CA ALA A 76 -21.59 -19.83 18.59
C ALA A 76 -21.90 -21.30 18.29
N ASN A 77 -22.14 -22.08 19.33
CA ASN A 77 -22.76 -23.39 19.21
C ASN A 77 -24.25 -23.27 19.52
N GLU A 78 -25.06 -23.08 18.48
CA GLU A 78 -26.52 -22.98 18.58
C GLU A 78 -27.21 -24.36 18.66
N ASP A 79 -26.44 -25.44 18.66
CA ASP A 79 -26.94 -26.81 18.67
C ASP A 79 -26.88 -27.49 20.04
N TYR A 80 -27.50 -28.66 20.12
CA TYR A 80 -27.52 -29.52 21.30
C TYR A 80 -26.26 -30.38 21.47
N ILE A 81 -25.36 -30.39 20.47
CA ILE A 81 -24.15 -31.22 20.47
C ILE A 81 -22.94 -30.33 20.75
N THR A 82 -22.04 -30.78 21.63
CA THR A 82 -20.76 -30.13 21.91
C THR A 82 -19.87 -30.09 20.66
N PHE A 83 -19.31 -28.92 20.33
CA PHE A 83 -18.29 -28.79 19.27
C PHE A 83 -16.90 -28.86 19.89
N ARG A 84 -16.15 -29.93 19.58
CA ARG A 84 -14.78 -30.12 20.03
C ARG A 84 -13.78 -29.60 19.00
N SER A 85 -12.74 -28.92 19.48
CA SER A 85 -11.54 -28.58 18.72
C SER A 85 -11.83 -27.88 17.39
N VAL A 86 -12.56 -26.77 17.45
CA VAL A 86 -12.72 -25.84 16.32
C VAL A 86 -11.49 -24.95 16.26
N LYS A 87 -10.82 -24.92 15.11
CA LYS A 87 -9.70 -24.02 14.82
C LYS A 87 -10.09 -23.06 13.71
N VAL A 88 -9.86 -21.77 13.92
CA VAL A 88 -10.15 -20.72 12.93
C VAL A 88 -8.83 -20.28 12.33
N ASN A 89 -8.72 -20.35 11.00
CA ASN A 89 -7.58 -19.84 10.25
C ASN A 89 -7.95 -18.51 9.64
N PHE A 90 -7.08 -17.51 9.79
CA PHE A 90 -7.30 -16.15 9.31
C PHE A 90 -6.58 -15.89 7.98
N LEU A 91 -6.92 -14.78 7.31
CA LEU A 91 -6.20 -14.30 6.14
C LEU A 91 -4.96 -13.50 6.58
N HIS A 92 -3.77 -13.94 6.18
CA HIS A 92 -2.48 -13.33 6.59
C HIS A 92 -1.77 -12.55 5.49
N ASP A 93 -2.14 -12.73 4.22
CA ASP A 93 -1.40 -12.18 3.08
C ASP A 93 -1.36 -10.64 3.10
N LYS A 94 -2.52 -10.00 3.28
CA LYS A 94 -2.69 -8.53 3.22
C LYS A 94 -3.05 -7.90 4.56
N SER A 95 -3.44 -8.71 5.54
CA SER A 95 -3.88 -8.27 6.86
C SER A 95 -3.26 -9.11 7.96
N THR A 96 -3.01 -8.52 9.11
CA THR A 96 -2.50 -9.21 10.29
C THR A 96 -3.46 -9.00 11.45
N ILE A 97 -3.89 -10.11 12.07
CA ILE A 97 -4.73 -10.08 13.26
C ILE A 97 -3.84 -10.30 14.48
N TRP A 98 -3.81 -9.30 15.35
CA TRP A 98 -3.08 -9.36 16.61
C TRP A 98 -3.76 -10.33 17.57
N ASN A 99 -2.94 -11.10 18.28
CA ASN A 99 -3.39 -12.01 19.34
C ASN A 99 -4.33 -13.13 18.87
N ALA A 100 -4.37 -13.39 17.56
CA ALA A 100 -4.96 -14.60 17.01
C ALA A 100 -3.94 -15.73 17.10
N GLU A 101 -3.91 -16.43 18.23
CA GLU A 101 -3.16 -17.68 18.33
C GLU A 101 -3.78 -18.72 17.37
N GLU A 102 -3.17 -18.92 16.20
CA GLU A 102 -3.65 -19.90 15.20
C GLU A 102 -3.74 -21.33 15.74
N LEU A 103 -3.09 -21.62 16.86
CA LEU A 103 -3.10 -22.93 17.52
C LEU A 103 -4.23 -23.06 18.55
N ARG A 104 -4.98 -21.99 18.83
CA ARG A 104 -6.08 -22.02 19.79
C ARG A 104 -7.23 -22.86 19.24
N LYS A 105 -7.59 -23.90 20.01
CA LYS A 105 -8.69 -24.81 19.72
C LYS A 105 -9.84 -24.49 20.64
N TYR A 106 -10.97 -24.12 20.05
CA TYR A 106 -12.19 -23.81 20.78
C TYR A 106 -12.98 -25.09 21.07
N CYS A 107 -13.57 -25.14 22.26
CA CYS A 107 -14.46 -26.22 22.69
C CYS A 107 -15.74 -25.57 23.18
N LEU A 108 -16.83 -25.74 22.43
CA LEU A 108 -18.09 -25.06 22.67
C LEU A 108 -19.13 -26.06 23.15
N LEU A 109 -19.62 -25.84 24.38
CA LEU A 109 -20.77 -26.56 24.92
C LEU A 109 -22.07 -26.16 24.19
N PRO A 110 -23.16 -26.95 24.31
CA PRO A 110 -24.44 -26.60 23.72
C PRO A 110 -24.94 -25.24 24.22
N GLY A 111 -25.33 -24.37 23.30
CA GLY A 111 -25.74 -22.99 23.60
C GLY A 111 -24.60 -22.05 24.01
N GLN A 112 -23.34 -22.52 24.05
CA GLN A 112 -22.20 -21.70 24.42
C GLN A 112 -21.78 -20.82 23.25
N THR A 113 -21.53 -19.55 23.57
CA THR A 113 -21.00 -18.57 22.65
C THR A 113 -19.66 -18.06 23.19
N GLU A 114 -18.62 -18.10 22.38
CA GLU A 114 -17.31 -17.53 22.71
C GLU A 114 -17.04 -16.34 21.78
N LYS A 115 -16.95 -15.15 22.37
CA LYS A 115 -16.58 -13.92 21.68
C LYS A 115 -15.12 -13.63 21.93
N MET A 116 -14.36 -13.44 20.87
CA MET A 116 -12.97 -13.00 20.93
C MET A 116 -12.84 -11.60 20.35
N GLU A 117 -12.30 -10.70 21.16
CA GLU A 117 -12.00 -9.34 20.76
C GLU A 117 -10.50 -9.21 20.50
N THR A 118 -10.15 -8.77 19.30
CA THR A 118 -8.77 -8.68 18.82
C THR A 118 -8.60 -7.39 18.01
N LYS A 119 -7.40 -7.17 17.50
CA LYS A 119 -7.10 -6.02 16.64
C LYS A 119 -6.68 -6.51 15.27
N LEU A 120 -7.18 -5.89 14.21
CA LEU A 120 -6.82 -6.18 12.84
C LEU A 120 -6.06 -4.98 12.27
N ARG A 121 -4.93 -5.27 11.61
CA ARG A 121 -4.14 -4.30 10.85
C ARG A 121 -4.16 -4.67 9.39
N CYS A 122 -4.39 -3.69 8.54
CA CYS A 122 -4.23 -3.82 7.09
C CYS A 122 -2.83 -3.35 6.71
N ASN A 123 -2.08 -4.20 6.00
CA ASN A 123 -0.67 -3.93 5.69
C ASN A 123 -0.50 -3.13 4.40
N TYR A 124 -1.44 -3.29 3.46
CA TYR A 124 -1.41 -2.64 2.15
C TYR A 124 -2.76 -2.02 1.82
N ARG A 125 -2.77 -0.97 0.99
CA ARG A 125 -3.99 -0.36 0.46
C ARG A 125 -4.72 -1.27 -0.55
N GLY A 126 -5.95 -0.89 -0.88
CA GLY A 126 -6.78 -1.52 -1.90
C GLY A 126 -8.00 -2.25 -1.33
N GLU A 127 -8.74 -2.91 -2.23
CA GLU A 127 -9.93 -3.67 -1.85
C GLU A 127 -9.61 -5.16 -1.72
N TYR A 128 -9.84 -5.73 -0.53
CA TYR A 128 -9.67 -7.16 -0.31
C TYR A 128 -10.50 -7.67 0.87
N TYR A 129 -10.55 -9.00 0.99
CA TYR A 129 -11.20 -9.66 2.10
C TYR A 129 -10.25 -9.77 3.30
N VAL A 130 -10.78 -9.56 4.50
CA VAL A 130 -10.05 -9.70 5.77
C VAL A 130 -10.85 -10.57 6.74
N GLY A 131 -10.19 -10.99 7.83
CA GLY A 131 -10.79 -11.81 8.88
C GLY A 131 -10.57 -13.31 8.70
N ALA A 132 -11.50 -14.10 9.21
CA ALA A 132 -11.44 -15.55 9.19
C ALA A 132 -11.65 -16.11 7.77
N ASN A 133 -10.74 -16.98 7.34
CA ASN A 133 -10.72 -17.58 6.00
C ASN A 133 -11.39 -18.96 5.99
N THR A 134 -10.89 -19.85 6.85
CA THR A 134 -11.30 -21.25 6.92
C THR A 134 -11.48 -21.68 8.36
N VAL A 135 -12.38 -22.63 8.57
CA VAL A 135 -12.54 -23.32 9.85
C VAL A 135 -12.10 -24.76 9.67
N GLU A 136 -11.28 -25.21 10.60
CA GLU A 136 -10.85 -26.59 10.74
C GLU A 136 -11.58 -27.21 11.94
N ILE A 137 -12.28 -28.31 11.69
CA ILE A 137 -13.00 -29.05 12.72
C ILE A 137 -12.38 -30.43 12.84
N ILE A 138 -12.15 -30.85 14.09
CA ILE A 138 -11.59 -32.15 14.42
C ILE A 138 -12.55 -32.88 15.36
N ASP A 139 -12.77 -34.17 15.10
CA ASP A 139 -13.61 -35.02 15.95
C ASP A 139 -13.00 -35.30 17.34
N TYR A 140 -13.81 -35.83 18.26
CA TYR A 140 -13.39 -36.17 19.63
C TYR A 140 -12.20 -37.13 19.70
N LEU A 141 -12.13 -38.07 18.76
CA LEU A 141 -11.12 -39.12 18.74
C LEU A 141 -9.91 -38.75 17.85
N TYR A 142 -9.90 -37.56 17.26
CA TYR A 142 -8.89 -37.12 16.29
C TYR A 142 -8.68 -38.13 15.14
N LEU A 143 -9.78 -38.68 14.61
CA LEU A 143 -9.83 -39.53 13.43
C LEU A 143 -10.06 -38.73 12.15
N PHE A 144 -10.98 -37.75 12.16
CA PHE A 144 -11.38 -36.98 10.99
C PHE A 144 -11.16 -35.47 11.18
N ARG A 145 -10.70 -34.82 10.11
CA ARG A 145 -10.44 -33.40 10.03
C ARG A 145 -11.14 -32.89 8.79
N ILE A 146 -12.02 -31.92 8.95
CA ILE A 146 -12.67 -31.23 7.83
C ILE A 146 -12.28 -29.77 7.92
N THR A 147 -11.76 -29.24 6.82
CA THR A 147 -11.48 -27.82 6.65
C THR A 147 -12.45 -27.27 5.62
N TYR A 148 -13.10 -26.15 5.89
CA TYR A 148 -13.99 -25.52 4.92
C TYR A 148 -13.90 -23.99 4.93
N PRO A 149 -14.18 -23.35 3.79
CA PRO A 149 -14.13 -21.90 3.67
C PRO A 149 -15.33 -21.25 4.36
N ILE A 150 -15.06 -20.14 5.04
CA ILE A 150 -16.10 -19.29 5.61
C ILE A 150 -16.73 -18.48 4.48
N ALA A 151 -18.06 -18.47 4.40
CA ALA A 151 -18.79 -17.67 3.41
C ALA A 151 -18.82 -16.17 3.77
N SER A 152 -18.87 -15.83 5.06
CA SER A 152 -18.96 -14.47 5.58
C SER A 152 -17.59 -13.75 5.66
N LYS A 153 -16.85 -13.72 4.55
CA LYS A 153 -15.60 -12.95 4.47
C LYS A 153 -15.90 -11.45 4.48
N LEU A 154 -15.13 -10.67 5.23
CA LEU A 154 -15.35 -9.23 5.35
C LEU A 154 -14.62 -8.51 4.22
N LYS A 155 -15.36 -7.92 3.27
CA LYS A 155 -14.77 -7.04 2.24
C LYS A 155 -14.51 -5.65 2.85
N VAL A 156 -13.27 -5.18 2.76
CA VAL A 156 -12.85 -3.86 3.24
C VAL A 156 -12.13 -3.08 2.13
N THR A 157 -12.23 -1.76 2.21
CA THR A 157 -11.49 -0.82 1.35
C THR A 157 -10.44 -0.13 2.21
N VAL A 158 -9.16 -0.37 1.91
CA VAL A 158 -8.04 0.17 2.69
C VAL A 158 -7.43 1.36 1.95
N LEU A 159 -7.48 2.53 2.58
CA LEU A 159 -6.87 3.77 2.12
C LEU A 159 -5.36 3.75 2.39
N PRO A 160 -4.54 4.36 1.53
CA PRO A 160 -3.12 4.55 1.82
C PRO A 160 -2.94 5.44 3.06
N ARG A 161 -1.87 5.20 3.84
CA ARG A 161 -1.52 6.08 4.96
C ARG A 161 -0.95 7.40 4.45
N ILE A 162 -1.21 8.49 5.16
CA ILE A 162 -0.61 9.79 4.85
C ILE A 162 0.68 9.91 5.66
N VAL A 163 1.81 9.84 4.98
CA VAL A 163 3.13 10.00 5.61
C VAL A 163 3.48 11.50 5.66
N SER A 164 3.80 12.01 6.83
CA SER A 164 4.33 13.36 7.00
C SER A 164 5.85 13.30 7.05
N ILE A 165 6.50 13.97 6.10
CA ILE A 165 7.95 14.07 6.01
C ILE A 165 8.37 15.51 6.32
N PRO A 166 9.25 15.77 7.31
CA PRO A 166 9.72 17.13 7.60
C PRO A 166 10.65 17.69 6.53
N ARG A 167 11.37 16.82 5.79
CA ARG A 167 12.30 17.23 4.74
C ARG A 167 12.18 16.31 3.54
N LEU A 168 12.25 16.89 2.35
CA LEU A 168 12.35 16.12 1.12
C LEU A 168 13.82 15.92 0.74
N GLY A 169 14.41 14.80 1.17
CA GLY A 169 15.83 14.47 0.90
C GLY A 169 16.12 14.09 -0.55
N ILE A 170 15.09 13.84 -1.37
CA ILE A 170 15.25 13.75 -2.84
C ILE A 170 15.43 15.11 -3.49
N ALA A 171 15.01 16.20 -2.84
CA ALA A 171 15.24 17.53 -3.39
C ALA A 171 16.76 17.81 -3.43
N PRO A 172 17.29 18.36 -4.52
CA PRO A 172 18.73 18.53 -4.68
C PRO A 172 19.33 19.39 -3.56
N VAL A 173 20.47 18.93 -3.04
CA VAL A 173 21.24 19.64 -2.02
C VAL A 173 22.00 20.79 -2.71
N LYS A 174 21.59 22.02 -2.40
CA LYS A 174 22.04 23.25 -3.08
C LYS A 174 23.56 23.47 -3.01
N LYS A 175 24.16 23.85 -4.15
CA LYS A 175 25.49 24.46 -4.26
C LYS A 175 25.48 26.00 -4.35
N ASP A 176 24.36 26.64 -4.68
CA ASP A 176 24.32 28.10 -4.83
C ASP A 176 23.04 28.76 -4.28
N VAL A 177 23.24 29.88 -3.58
CA VAL A 177 22.24 30.63 -2.79
C VAL A 177 21.24 31.41 -3.68
N LYS A 178 21.47 31.51 -4.99
CA LYS A 178 20.66 32.36 -5.90
C LYS A 178 19.40 31.71 -6.48
N ILE A 179 19.17 30.42 -6.27
CA ILE A 179 17.99 29.69 -6.79
C ILE A 179 17.17 29.15 -5.61
N SER A 180 16.65 30.06 -4.77
CA SER A 180 15.92 29.68 -3.55
C SER A 180 14.41 29.51 -3.72
N SER A 181 13.90 29.42 -4.94
CA SER A 181 12.46 29.52 -5.22
C SER A 181 11.60 28.30 -4.86
N TYR A 182 12.17 27.11 -4.60
CA TYR A 182 11.38 25.88 -4.40
C TYR A 182 10.76 25.68 -3.02
N VAL A 183 11.33 26.32 -2.00
CA VAL A 183 10.80 26.31 -0.63
C VAL A 183 10.54 27.75 -0.26
N ARG A 184 9.26 28.11 -0.20
CA ARG A 184 8.81 29.46 0.10
C ARG A 184 9.22 29.85 1.53
N ASN A 185 10.27 30.65 1.67
CA ASN A 185 10.38 31.52 2.85
C ASN A 185 9.24 32.54 2.75
N ALA A 186 8.28 32.46 3.67
CA ALA A 186 7.05 33.26 3.67
C ALA A 186 7.28 34.78 3.77
N GLU A 187 8.54 35.24 3.91
CA GLU A 187 8.90 36.64 4.13
C GLU A 187 9.48 37.34 2.89
N GLN A 188 9.78 36.60 1.81
CA GLN A 188 10.43 37.17 0.62
C GLN A 188 9.44 37.38 -0.55
N ASP A 189 8.34 38.10 -0.30
CA ASP A 189 7.44 38.61 -1.36
C ASP A 189 7.97 39.94 -1.95
N THR A 190 9.29 40.13 -1.92
CA THR A 190 9.93 41.21 -2.64
C THR A 190 10.13 40.72 -4.06
N MET A 191 9.25 41.13 -4.97
CA MET A 191 9.60 41.13 -6.40
C MET A 191 10.98 41.79 -6.51
N ASP A 192 11.98 41.09 -7.02
CA ASP A 192 13.28 41.70 -7.25
C ASP A 192 13.07 42.81 -8.28
N ILE A 193 13.18 44.06 -7.80
CA ILE A 193 13.03 45.25 -8.65
C ILE A 193 14.38 45.46 -9.30
N ASP A 194 14.58 44.89 -10.48
CA ASP A 194 15.71 45.30 -11.30
C ASP A 194 15.43 46.71 -11.84
N THR A 195 16.43 47.58 -11.76
CA THR A 195 16.29 48.99 -12.14
C THR A 195 17.14 49.27 -13.37
N ARG A 196 16.47 49.52 -14.49
CA ARG A 196 17.14 49.90 -15.75
C ARG A 196 16.87 51.36 -16.10
N LYS A 197 17.73 51.95 -16.93
CA LYS A 197 17.48 53.29 -17.49
C LYS A 197 16.20 53.25 -18.31
N TYR A 198 15.35 54.27 -18.11
CA TYR A 198 14.10 54.42 -18.84
C TYR A 198 14.38 54.58 -20.34
N GLN A 199 13.69 53.81 -21.16
CA GLN A 199 13.71 53.96 -22.62
C GLN A 199 12.36 54.48 -23.11
N THR A 200 12.39 55.23 -24.21
CA THR A 200 11.19 55.75 -24.86
C THR A 200 10.30 54.58 -25.31
N GLY A 201 9.18 54.38 -24.62
CA GLY A 201 8.28 53.22 -24.81
C GLY A 201 7.89 52.53 -23.49
N ASP A 202 8.67 52.73 -22.42
CA ASP A 202 8.34 52.20 -21.10
C ASP A 202 7.12 52.91 -20.47
N SER A 203 6.32 52.18 -19.69
CA SER A 203 5.14 52.76 -19.03
C SER A 203 5.55 53.76 -17.94
N ILE A 204 4.92 54.94 -17.93
CA ILE A 204 5.11 55.97 -16.87
C ILE A 204 4.81 55.41 -15.47
N LYS A 205 3.89 54.43 -15.36
CA LYS A 205 3.54 53.78 -14.09
C LYS A 205 4.69 52.96 -13.49
N GLN A 206 5.68 52.57 -14.31
CA GLN A 206 6.83 51.77 -13.87
C GLN A 206 8.03 52.65 -13.48
N ILE A 207 7.94 53.98 -13.52
CA ILE A 207 9.06 54.86 -13.17
C ILE A 207 9.40 54.76 -11.67
N HIS A 208 10.68 54.51 -11.37
CA HIS A 208 11.19 54.49 -10.01
C HIS A 208 11.51 55.91 -9.51
N TRP A 209 10.48 56.69 -9.19
CA TRP A 209 10.58 58.12 -8.83
C TRP A 209 11.69 58.45 -7.81
N LYS A 210 11.83 57.66 -6.74
CA LYS A 210 12.84 57.90 -5.70
C LYS A 210 14.29 57.72 -6.20
N LEU A 211 14.54 56.79 -7.11
CA LEU A 211 15.86 56.54 -7.68
C LEU A 211 16.17 57.58 -8.76
N SER A 212 15.15 57.92 -9.56
CA SER A 212 15.24 58.95 -10.58
C SER A 212 15.54 60.33 -10.02
N ALA A 213 14.92 60.70 -8.90
CA ALA A 213 15.20 61.95 -8.20
C ALA A 213 16.63 61.99 -7.64
N LYS A 214 17.18 60.87 -7.18
CA LYS A 214 18.56 60.81 -6.63
C LYS A 214 19.64 60.87 -7.71
N LYS A 215 19.37 60.35 -8.91
CA LYS A 215 20.34 60.26 -10.01
C LYS A 215 20.12 61.29 -11.13
N ASN A 216 19.11 62.15 -11.02
CA ASN A 216 18.69 63.10 -12.06
C ASN A 216 18.51 62.46 -13.45
N GLN A 217 18.12 61.18 -13.50
CA GLN A 217 17.89 60.40 -14.72
C GLN A 217 16.69 59.47 -14.51
N LEU A 218 15.86 59.25 -15.53
CA LEU A 218 14.69 58.38 -15.41
C LEU A 218 15.12 56.90 -15.36
N PHE A 219 14.58 56.17 -14.38
CA PHE A 219 14.78 54.74 -14.18
C PHE A 219 13.43 54.05 -14.18
N SER A 220 13.32 52.91 -14.85
CA SER A 220 12.12 52.07 -14.88
C SER A 220 12.31 50.84 -14.00
N ARG A 221 11.23 50.43 -13.31
CA ARG A 221 11.13 49.21 -12.51
C ARG A 221 10.80 48.05 -13.45
N SER A 222 11.74 47.12 -13.59
CA SER A 222 11.50 45.80 -14.16
C SER A 222 11.06 44.89 -13.02
N TYR A 223 9.81 44.43 -13.07
CA TYR A 223 9.34 43.37 -12.18
C TYR A 223 9.72 42.04 -12.83
N SER A 224 10.73 41.35 -12.32
CA SER A 224 10.88 39.92 -12.62
C SER A 224 9.93 39.17 -11.68
N THR A 225 8.88 38.57 -12.24
CA THR A 225 8.16 37.52 -11.53
C THR A 225 9.14 36.36 -11.38
N ASN A 226 9.53 36.05 -10.14
CA ASN A 226 10.20 34.78 -9.88
C ASN A 226 9.28 33.66 -10.41
N PRO A 227 9.79 32.75 -11.27
CA PRO A 227 8.99 31.63 -11.71
C PRO A 227 8.47 30.91 -10.47
N LYS A 228 7.15 30.70 -10.42
CA LYS A 228 6.56 29.90 -9.36
C LYS A 228 7.21 28.55 -9.43
N SER A 229 7.93 28.19 -8.38
CA SER A 229 8.39 26.83 -8.26
C SER A 229 7.18 25.91 -8.13
N GLU A 230 7.08 24.96 -9.05
CA GLU A 230 6.10 23.88 -9.04
C GLU A 230 6.86 22.55 -8.93
N VAL A 231 6.34 21.64 -8.11
CA VAL A 231 6.82 20.26 -8.05
C VAL A 231 5.94 19.41 -8.96
N ILE A 232 6.55 18.83 -9.98
CA ILE A 232 5.88 17.97 -10.94
C ILE A 232 6.14 16.52 -10.53
N ILE A 233 5.09 15.80 -10.16
CA ILE A 233 5.16 14.40 -9.73
C ILE A 233 4.62 13.53 -10.86
N LEU A 234 5.43 12.62 -11.38
CA LEU A 234 5.00 11.61 -12.35
C LEU A 234 4.85 10.26 -11.66
N MET A 235 3.65 9.70 -11.74
CA MET A 235 3.30 8.42 -11.14
C MET A 235 3.23 7.36 -12.25
N ASP A 236 4.09 6.35 -12.17
CA ASP A 236 4.02 5.21 -13.06
C ASP A 236 2.89 4.26 -12.66
N LEU A 237 1.91 4.08 -13.54
CA LEU A 237 0.76 3.18 -13.36
C LEU A 237 0.82 1.97 -14.29
N ARG A 238 1.99 1.65 -14.87
CA ARG A 238 2.16 0.45 -15.69
C ARG A 238 1.87 -0.81 -14.88
N GLN A 239 1.30 -1.80 -15.55
CA GLN A 239 0.98 -3.09 -14.93
C GLN A 239 2.28 -3.84 -14.55
N ILE A 240 2.34 -4.27 -13.29
CA ILE A 240 3.47 -5.01 -12.74
C ILE A 240 3.24 -6.51 -12.95
N GLN A 241 4.17 -7.17 -13.64
CA GLN A 241 4.12 -8.61 -13.92
C GLN A 241 4.95 -9.40 -12.90
N GLU A 242 4.53 -9.37 -11.64
CA GLU A 242 5.14 -10.12 -10.54
C GLU A 242 4.06 -10.90 -9.75
N ASP A 243 4.46 -11.57 -8.67
CA ASP A 243 3.53 -12.26 -7.78
C ASP A 243 2.45 -11.32 -7.23
N ASN A 244 1.23 -11.82 -7.01
CA ASN A 244 0.08 -11.02 -6.57
C ASN A 244 0.35 -10.15 -5.33
N LEU A 245 1.11 -10.66 -4.35
CA LEU A 245 1.43 -9.93 -3.13
C LEU A 245 2.48 -8.85 -3.39
N THR A 246 3.45 -9.16 -4.22
CA THR A 246 4.52 -8.25 -4.62
C THR A 246 4.01 -7.06 -5.42
N THR A 247 3.12 -7.30 -6.38
CA THR A 247 2.43 -6.25 -7.12
C THR A 247 1.73 -5.30 -6.15
N VAL A 248 0.98 -5.83 -5.17
CA VAL A 248 0.28 -5.01 -4.16
C VAL A 248 1.24 -4.17 -3.32
N ILE A 249 2.42 -4.70 -2.94
CA ILE A 249 3.44 -3.92 -2.20
C ILE A 249 3.92 -2.74 -3.04
N VAL A 250 4.34 -2.98 -4.28
CA VAL A 250 4.92 -1.95 -5.14
C VAL A 250 3.89 -0.89 -5.50
N GLU A 251 2.66 -1.29 -5.83
CA GLU A 251 1.54 -0.37 -6.08
C GLU A 251 1.24 0.52 -4.87
N ASP A 252 1.27 -0.06 -3.67
CA ASP A 252 1.10 0.63 -2.40
C ASP A 252 2.24 1.63 -2.15
N GLN A 253 3.48 1.22 -2.41
CA GLN A 253 4.65 2.08 -2.24
C GLN A 253 4.68 3.26 -3.21
N ILE A 254 4.28 3.06 -4.48
CA ILE A 254 4.22 4.14 -5.47
C ILE A 254 3.29 5.25 -5.00
N ILE A 255 2.08 4.89 -4.56
CA ILE A 255 1.09 5.90 -4.17
C ILE A 255 1.34 6.48 -2.78
N GLU A 256 1.85 5.69 -1.85
CA GLU A 256 2.30 6.25 -0.56
C GLU A 256 3.42 7.27 -0.78
N SER A 257 4.35 7.02 -1.70
CA SER A 257 5.41 7.97 -2.06
C SER A 257 4.84 9.25 -2.68
N VAL A 258 3.93 9.14 -3.66
CA VAL A 258 3.28 10.31 -4.26
C VAL A 258 2.51 11.12 -3.22
N LEU A 259 1.77 10.45 -2.34
CA LEU A 259 1.00 11.10 -1.28
C LEU A 259 1.90 11.79 -0.25
N ALA A 260 3.03 11.18 0.13
CA ALA A 260 4.00 11.78 1.04
C ALA A 260 4.58 13.08 0.47
N ILE A 261 4.95 13.08 -0.81
CA ILE A 261 5.50 14.26 -1.50
C ILE A 261 4.42 15.33 -1.68
N ALA A 262 3.23 14.95 -2.13
CA ALA A 262 2.10 15.88 -2.26
C ALA A 262 1.73 16.52 -0.90
N ASN A 263 1.77 15.75 0.18
CA ASN A 263 1.52 16.24 1.53
C ASN A 263 2.61 17.22 1.98
N TYR A 264 3.89 16.92 1.68
CA TYR A 264 5.01 17.84 1.93
C TYR A 264 4.87 19.16 1.17
N CYS A 265 4.50 19.12 -0.11
CA CYS A 265 4.27 20.33 -0.92
C CYS A 265 3.14 21.18 -0.34
N LYS A 266 2.03 20.53 0.05
CA LYS A 266 0.88 21.17 0.70
C LYS A 266 1.28 21.84 2.03
N ASP A 267 2.05 21.18 2.88
CA ASP A 267 2.49 21.73 4.17
C ASP A 267 3.47 22.92 3.99
N ASN A 268 4.30 22.89 2.94
CA ASN A 268 5.26 23.96 2.61
C ASN A 268 4.71 25.07 1.69
N LYS A 269 3.43 25.01 1.31
CA LYS A 269 2.77 25.96 0.40
C LYS A 269 3.46 26.08 -0.97
N THR A 270 3.97 24.96 -1.49
CA THR A 270 4.49 24.83 -2.86
C THR A 270 3.43 24.15 -3.71
N ASP A 271 3.16 24.69 -4.90
CA ASP A 271 2.21 24.11 -5.84
C ASP A 271 2.77 22.76 -6.34
N ALA A 272 1.97 21.69 -6.27
CA ALA A 272 2.33 20.38 -6.80
C ALA A 272 1.37 19.97 -7.91
N ARG A 273 1.90 19.31 -8.93
CA ARG A 273 1.12 18.77 -10.05
C ARG A 273 1.43 17.31 -10.26
N VAL A 274 0.42 16.46 -10.18
CA VAL A 274 0.55 15.02 -10.36
C VAL A 274 0.08 14.64 -11.76
N TYR A 275 0.95 14.01 -12.53
CA TYR A 275 0.63 13.40 -13.83
C TYR A 275 0.60 11.89 -13.71
N TYR A 276 -0.46 11.31 -14.27
CA TYR A 276 -0.62 9.87 -14.38
C TYR A 276 -1.57 9.55 -15.53
N GLU A 277 -1.45 8.35 -16.12
CA GLU A 277 -2.35 7.90 -17.16
C GLU A 277 -3.38 6.93 -16.59
N GLN A 278 -4.67 7.23 -16.82
CA GLN A 278 -5.75 6.31 -16.52
C GLN A 278 -6.97 6.63 -17.38
N SER A 279 -7.07 5.95 -18.53
CA SER A 279 -8.03 6.26 -19.60
C SER A 279 -7.77 7.64 -20.24
N GLY A 280 -6.49 7.93 -20.50
CA GLY A 280 -5.97 9.22 -20.96
C GLY A 280 -5.09 9.88 -19.91
N LEU A 281 -4.28 10.87 -20.33
CA LEU A 281 -3.46 11.66 -19.44
C LEU A 281 -4.35 12.47 -18.48
N LYS A 282 -4.15 12.28 -17.18
CA LYS A 282 -4.79 13.06 -16.12
C LYS A 282 -3.77 13.93 -15.42
N THR A 283 -4.23 15.10 -15.00
CA THR A 283 -3.41 16.11 -14.32
C THR A 283 -4.17 16.65 -13.13
N GLU A 284 -3.63 16.45 -11.93
CA GLU A 284 -4.19 16.97 -10.69
C GLU A 284 -3.27 18.04 -10.11
N VAL A 285 -3.83 19.22 -9.84
CA VAL A 285 -3.07 20.34 -9.27
C VAL A 285 -3.43 20.48 -7.80
N ILE A 286 -2.43 20.46 -6.93
CA ILE A 286 -2.56 20.50 -5.47
C ILE A 286 -1.98 21.84 -4.99
N ARG A 287 -2.86 22.78 -4.64
CA ARG A 287 -2.46 24.11 -4.12
C ARG A 287 -2.73 24.26 -2.62
N GLY A 288 -3.57 23.39 -2.07
CA GLY A 288 -3.97 23.46 -0.67
C GLY A 288 -4.65 22.18 -0.19
N LYS A 289 -5.20 22.26 1.02
CA LYS A 289 -5.77 21.11 1.72
C LYS A 289 -6.96 20.48 0.98
N THR A 290 -7.86 21.30 0.43
CA THR A 290 -9.04 20.80 -0.29
C THR A 290 -8.68 19.98 -1.52
N ASP A 291 -7.70 20.46 -2.30
CA ASP A 291 -7.21 19.75 -3.49
C ASP A 291 -6.50 18.45 -3.10
N PHE A 292 -5.70 18.48 -2.02
CA PHE A 292 -5.04 17.29 -1.48
C PHE A 292 -6.07 16.25 -1.01
N ASP A 293 -7.11 16.65 -0.28
CA ASP A 293 -8.15 15.75 0.20
C ASP A 293 -8.95 15.13 -0.97
N LEU A 294 -9.14 15.87 -2.07
CA LEU A 294 -9.75 15.37 -3.30
C LEU A 294 -8.84 14.34 -3.99
N PHE A 295 -7.55 14.65 -4.12
CA PHE A 295 -6.56 13.74 -4.70
C PHE A 295 -6.42 12.46 -3.87
N TYR A 296 -6.38 12.57 -2.54
CA TYR A 296 -6.31 11.43 -1.62
C TYR A 296 -7.48 10.46 -1.79
N LYS A 297 -8.71 10.98 -1.97
CA LYS A 297 -9.88 10.14 -2.25
C LYS A 297 -9.77 9.42 -3.60
N ARG A 298 -9.21 10.08 -4.62
CA ARG A 298 -9.00 9.48 -5.95
C ARG A 298 -7.95 8.37 -5.93
N CYS A 299 -6.94 8.44 -5.07
CA CYS A 299 -5.91 7.41 -4.94
C CYS A 299 -6.44 5.99 -4.65
N VAL A 300 -7.68 5.87 -4.18
CA VAL A 300 -8.38 4.59 -3.96
C VAL A 300 -8.83 3.95 -5.27
N GLU A 301 -9.20 4.78 -6.26
CA GLU A 301 -9.74 4.37 -7.55
C GLU A 301 -8.65 4.27 -8.63
N ILE A 302 -7.40 4.58 -8.29
CA ILE A 302 -6.26 4.46 -9.21
C ILE A 302 -5.88 2.99 -9.33
N HIS A 303 -5.85 2.50 -10.57
CA HIS A 303 -5.47 1.12 -10.91
C HIS A 303 -4.20 1.13 -11.78
N PHE A 304 -3.36 0.10 -11.64
CA PHE A 304 -2.11 -0.04 -12.39
C PHE A 304 -2.32 -0.81 -13.69
N ASN A 305 -3.00 -0.15 -14.62
CA ASN A 305 -3.31 -0.71 -15.94
C ASN A 305 -2.92 0.22 -17.10
N SER A 306 -2.04 1.20 -16.83
CA SER A 306 -1.56 2.12 -17.86
C SER A 306 -0.81 1.36 -18.95
N GLN A 307 -1.15 1.66 -20.20
CA GLN A 307 -0.42 1.22 -21.38
C GLN A 307 0.60 2.26 -21.83
N VAL A 308 0.48 3.50 -21.35
CA VAL A 308 1.35 4.60 -21.73
C VAL A 308 2.62 4.56 -20.88
N PRO A 309 3.80 4.57 -21.52
CA PRO A 309 5.09 4.65 -20.81
C PRO A 309 5.21 5.97 -20.03
N ILE A 310 5.85 5.96 -18.86
CA ILE A 310 6.11 7.19 -18.07
C ILE A 310 7.00 8.19 -18.84
N GLU A 311 7.79 7.70 -19.79
CA GLU A 311 8.65 8.45 -20.70
C GLU A 311 7.83 9.38 -21.60
N GLU A 312 6.67 8.92 -22.06
CA GLU A 312 5.74 9.70 -22.88
C GLU A 312 5.00 10.74 -22.02
N ILE A 313 4.57 10.36 -20.81
CA ILE A 313 3.99 11.28 -19.82
C ILE A 313 4.99 12.39 -19.47
N LEU A 314 6.28 12.05 -19.32
CA LEU A 314 7.34 13.03 -19.10
C LEU A 314 7.46 13.97 -20.30
N GLY A 315 7.43 13.43 -21.52
CA GLY A 315 7.39 14.22 -22.76
C GLY A 315 6.24 15.22 -22.82
N GLU A 316 5.01 14.79 -22.52
CA GLU A 316 3.84 15.67 -22.52
C GLU A 316 3.89 16.70 -21.40
N SER A 317 4.40 16.33 -20.22
CA SER A 317 4.53 17.25 -19.08
C SER A 317 5.45 18.44 -19.38
N LYS A 318 6.42 18.29 -20.30
CA LYS A 318 7.30 19.38 -20.78
C LYS A 318 6.51 20.54 -21.39
N ASN A 319 5.43 20.24 -22.12
CA ASN A 319 4.64 21.25 -22.82
C ASN A 319 3.84 22.14 -21.86
N TYR A 320 3.55 21.65 -20.66
CA TYR A 320 2.70 22.30 -19.67
C TYR A 320 3.44 22.71 -18.39
N GLY A 321 4.70 22.31 -18.25
CA GLY A 321 5.56 22.63 -17.11
C GLY A 321 6.09 24.06 -17.17
N ALA A 322 6.23 24.71 -16.02
CA ALA A 322 6.90 25.99 -15.93
C ALA A 322 8.42 25.83 -16.16
N GLU A 323 9.08 26.86 -16.69
CA GLU A 323 10.54 26.92 -16.75
C GLU A 323 11.14 26.76 -15.34
N ASN A 324 12.14 25.88 -15.20
CA ASN A 324 12.80 25.57 -13.94
C ASN A 324 11.84 24.95 -12.89
N SER A 325 11.20 23.82 -13.25
CA SER A 325 10.37 23.02 -12.35
C SER A 325 11.16 21.84 -11.76
N PHE A 326 10.76 21.38 -10.57
CA PHE A 326 11.36 20.19 -9.95
C PHE A 326 10.53 18.96 -10.27
N TYR A 327 11.10 18.00 -10.99
CA TYR A 327 10.44 16.79 -11.45
C TYR A 327 10.79 15.62 -10.53
N VAL A 328 9.77 14.95 -10.00
CA VAL A 328 9.91 13.69 -9.26
C VAL A 328 9.20 12.59 -10.01
N LEU A 329 9.97 11.60 -10.46
CA LEU A 329 9.46 10.41 -11.14
C LEU A 329 9.45 9.25 -10.14
N ILE A 330 8.32 8.57 -10.03
CA ILE A 330 8.17 7.38 -9.18
C ILE A 330 7.78 6.22 -10.08
N THR A 331 8.67 5.23 -10.21
CA THR A 331 8.50 4.09 -11.12
C THR A 331 9.11 2.81 -10.55
N HIS A 332 8.60 1.67 -11.01
CA HIS A 332 9.15 0.34 -10.75
C HIS A 332 10.00 -0.19 -11.92
N ASN A 333 9.99 0.50 -13.07
CA ASN A 333 10.64 0.04 -14.29
C ASN A 333 11.68 1.06 -14.76
N LEU A 334 12.90 0.57 -14.99
CA LEU A 334 14.01 1.37 -15.50
C LEU A 334 14.39 0.88 -16.89
N ASN A 335 14.37 1.77 -17.88
CA ASN A 335 14.81 1.49 -19.23
C ASN A 335 15.70 2.62 -19.77
N PHE A 336 16.35 2.35 -20.90
CA PHE A 336 17.24 3.32 -21.53
C PHE A 336 16.49 4.53 -22.12
N GLU A 337 15.23 4.33 -22.55
CA GLU A 337 14.40 5.43 -23.08
C GLU A 337 14.07 6.45 -21.99
N LEU A 338 13.72 6.00 -20.78
CA LEU A 338 13.51 6.85 -19.62
C LEU A 338 14.77 7.62 -19.27
N TYR A 339 15.92 6.96 -19.27
CA TYR A 339 17.20 7.62 -19.07
C TYR A 339 17.41 8.78 -20.05
N LYS A 340 17.19 8.53 -21.35
CA LYS A 340 17.33 9.55 -22.39
C LYS A 340 16.34 10.70 -22.18
N SER A 341 15.06 10.40 -21.95
CA SER A 341 14.02 11.42 -21.73
C SER A 341 14.28 12.27 -20.49
N MET A 342 14.82 11.68 -19.42
CA MET A 342 15.24 12.40 -18.22
C MET A 342 16.45 13.30 -18.48
N LEU A 343 17.45 12.81 -19.22
CA LEU A 343 18.63 13.61 -19.56
C LEU A 343 18.25 14.85 -20.37
N GLU A 344 17.34 14.72 -21.35
CA GLU A 344 16.80 15.86 -22.10
C GLU A 344 16.11 16.90 -21.19
N VAL A 345 15.37 16.46 -20.17
CA VAL A 345 14.72 17.38 -19.21
C VAL A 345 15.77 18.05 -18.31
N SER A 346 16.82 17.32 -17.94
CA SER A 346 17.93 17.85 -17.14
C SER A 346 18.73 18.92 -17.90
N GLU A 347 18.97 18.73 -19.20
CA GLU A 347 19.67 19.68 -20.07
C GLU A 347 18.90 21.01 -20.23
N ASN A 348 17.57 20.97 -20.15
CA ASN A 348 16.72 22.15 -20.14
C ASN A 348 16.77 22.93 -18.81
N GLY A 349 17.64 22.54 -17.88
CA GLY A 349 17.86 23.21 -16.59
C GLY A 349 16.86 22.83 -15.50
N SER A 350 15.98 21.84 -15.73
CA SER A 350 15.04 21.36 -14.72
C SER A 350 15.70 20.35 -13.79
N GLU A 351 15.41 20.42 -12.50
CA GLU A 351 15.94 19.49 -11.51
C GLU A 351 15.11 18.20 -11.51
N LEU A 352 15.77 17.04 -11.48
CA LEU A 352 15.11 15.73 -11.55
C LEU A 352 15.49 14.81 -10.40
N SER A 353 14.49 14.09 -9.91
CA SER A 353 14.64 13.01 -8.94
C SER A 353 13.88 11.78 -9.38
N LEU A 354 14.53 10.62 -9.31
CA LEU A 354 13.96 9.31 -9.59
C LEU A 354 13.84 8.53 -8.29
N LEU A 355 12.62 8.13 -7.95
CA LEU A 355 12.32 7.13 -6.93
C LEU A 355 12.08 5.79 -7.64
N LEU A 356 13.05 4.89 -7.55
CA LEU A 356 12.97 3.55 -8.14
C LEU A 356 12.52 2.56 -7.07
N ILE A 357 11.34 1.96 -7.23
CA ILE A 357 10.81 0.97 -6.29
C ILE A 357 11.13 -0.43 -6.80
N ARG A 358 12.16 -1.04 -6.21
CA ARG A 358 12.65 -2.38 -6.60
C ARG A 358 13.56 -2.99 -5.53
N ASP A 359 13.48 -4.32 -5.37
CA ASP A 359 14.35 -5.04 -4.45
C ASP A 359 15.76 -5.27 -5.00
N LYS A 360 15.85 -5.54 -6.31
CA LYS A 360 17.12 -5.85 -6.98
C LYS A 360 17.17 -5.11 -8.30
N VAL A 361 18.32 -4.49 -8.54
CA VAL A 361 18.65 -3.80 -9.78
C VAL A 361 19.59 -4.72 -10.57
N ASN A 362 19.35 -4.88 -11.86
CA ASN A 362 20.22 -5.70 -12.72
C ASN A 362 21.55 -4.98 -12.98
N SER A 363 22.60 -5.71 -13.43
CA SER A 363 23.90 -5.12 -13.76
C SER A 363 23.79 -3.93 -14.72
N ASP A 364 22.95 -4.08 -15.75
CA ASP A 364 22.77 -3.07 -16.80
C ASP A 364 22.02 -1.85 -16.24
N GLU A 365 21.05 -2.08 -15.35
CA GLU A 365 20.29 -1.03 -14.68
C GLU A 365 21.16 -0.27 -13.67
N GLU A 366 22.11 -0.94 -12.99
CA GLU A 366 23.08 -0.28 -12.12
C GLU A 366 23.99 0.69 -12.90
N GLU A 367 24.39 0.33 -14.11
CA GLU A 367 25.15 1.22 -15.00
C GLU A 367 24.32 2.45 -15.40
N ILE A 368 23.03 2.25 -15.70
CA ILE A 368 22.10 3.36 -15.98
C ILE A 368 21.98 4.28 -14.75
N VAL A 369 21.78 3.72 -13.56
CA VAL A 369 21.67 4.50 -12.31
C VAL A 369 22.95 5.27 -12.01
N LYS A 370 24.13 4.67 -12.24
CA LYS A 370 25.42 5.38 -12.10
C LYS A 370 25.52 6.54 -13.08
N SER A 371 25.12 6.31 -14.33
CA SER A 371 25.12 7.33 -15.39
C SER A 371 24.17 8.49 -15.07
N MET A 372 22.97 8.19 -14.56
CA MET A 372 22.01 9.20 -14.08
C MET A 372 22.61 10.07 -12.97
N LYS A 373 23.26 9.46 -11.97
CA LYS A 373 23.90 10.20 -10.87
C LYS A 373 25.02 11.11 -11.36
N LEU A 374 25.81 10.66 -12.35
CA LEU A 374 26.85 11.49 -12.98
C LEU A 374 26.28 12.67 -13.77
N ALA A 375 25.10 12.50 -14.38
CA ALA A 375 24.37 13.58 -15.07
C ALA A 375 23.70 14.58 -14.10
N GLY A 376 23.78 14.38 -12.78
CA GLY A 376 23.19 15.27 -11.77
C GLY A 376 21.76 14.90 -11.38
N ILE A 377 21.22 13.76 -11.84
CA ILE A 377 19.90 13.26 -11.47
C ILE A 377 19.99 12.55 -10.12
N THR A 378 19.14 12.93 -9.17
CA THR A 378 19.09 12.26 -7.86
C THR A 378 18.30 10.96 -7.97
N VAL A 379 18.94 9.81 -7.78
CA VAL A 379 18.28 8.49 -7.82
C VAL A 379 18.27 7.87 -6.44
N LYS A 380 17.07 7.54 -5.93
CA LYS A 380 16.87 6.76 -4.70
C LYS A 380 16.19 5.44 -5.00
N LEU A 381 16.75 4.37 -4.44
CA LEU A 381 16.18 3.04 -4.48
C LEU A 381 15.31 2.85 -3.23
N VAL A 382 14.10 2.34 -3.40
CA VAL A 382 13.18 1.94 -2.34
C VAL A 382 12.97 0.44 -2.46
N THR A 383 13.34 -0.30 -1.43
CA THR A 383 13.09 -1.75 -1.35
C THR A 383 11.74 -2.03 -0.71
N ARG A 384 11.23 -3.25 -0.80
CA ARG A 384 9.92 -3.63 -0.24
C ARG A 384 9.83 -3.53 1.29
N GLU A 385 10.97 -3.60 1.99
CA GLU A 385 11.03 -3.55 3.46
C GLU A 385 11.18 -2.12 3.99
N ASP A 386 11.53 -1.16 3.14
CA ASP A 386 11.82 0.21 3.55
C ASP A 386 10.53 0.97 3.91
N ASP A 387 10.59 1.75 5.00
CA ASP A 387 9.58 2.77 5.27
C ASP A 387 9.83 3.98 4.36
N ILE A 388 8.87 4.29 3.49
CA ILE A 388 8.92 5.42 2.56
C ILE A 388 9.19 6.74 3.28
N GLY A 389 8.67 6.91 4.50
CA GLY A 389 8.93 8.10 5.30
C GLY A 389 10.42 8.28 5.61
N GLU A 390 11.15 7.19 5.87
CA GLU A 390 12.58 7.24 6.14
C GLU A 390 13.37 7.50 4.85
N VAL A 391 13.04 6.81 3.76
CA VAL A 391 13.74 6.97 2.48
C VAL A 391 13.57 8.37 1.89
N LEU A 392 12.38 8.97 2.03
CA LEU A 392 12.13 10.32 1.54
C LEU A 392 12.78 11.40 2.42
N ASN A 393 12.99 11.14 3.72
CA ASN A 393 13.66 12.06 4.64
C ASN A 393 15.19 12.02 4.57
N ALA A 394 15.78 10.83 4.33
CA ALA A 394 17.21 10.62 4.18
C ALA A 394 17.79 11.43 3.02
#